data_AF-A0A7K3IZF4-F1
#
_entry.id   AF-A0A7K3IZF4-F1
#
_cell.length_a   1.000
_cell.length_b   1.000
_cell.length_c   1.000
_cell.angle_alpha   90.00
_cell.angle_beta   90.00
_cell.angle_gamma   90.00
#
_symmetry.space_group_name_H-M   'P 1'
#
loop_
_entity.id
_entity.type
_entity.pdbx_description
1 polymer ?
#
loop_
_entity_poly.entity_id
_entity_poly.type
_entity_poly.pdbx_seq_one_letter_code
_entity_poly.pdbx_strand_id
1 'polypeptide(L)'
;GTSTTGHAVTRWSTDELAPVQTRFTADKALMRDRIKNERNVELSWEGHYYYDIRRWKDAPRTMAGPLMGNMPEKLQEGTYDPAVYPTGFKYTRLPLSDDRQCRWYDAKYYLPFTSADYYKMKNFDPGQVW
;
A
#
# COMPACT_ATOMS: atom_id res chain seq x y z
N GLY A 1 -45.53 16.78 1.95
CA GLY A 1 -45.00 15.67 1.14
C GLY A 1 -43.50 15.66 1.28
N THR A 2 -42.96 14.76 2.09
CA THR A 2 -41.51 14.62 2.27
C THR A 2 -40.96 13.71 1.18
N SER A 3 -40.19 14.32 0.27
CA SER A 3 -39.44 13.61 -0.77
C SER A 3 -38.31 12.83 -0.11
N THR A 4 -38.44 11.50 -0.06
CA THR A 4 -37.34 10.62 0.34
C THR A 4 -36.52 10.33 -0.93
N THR A 5 -35.42 11.06 -1.10
CA THR A 5 -34.40 10.74 -2.11
C THR A 5 -33.90 9.32 -1.89
N GLY A 6 -34.18 8.43 -2.85
CA GLY A 6 -33.76 7.03 -2.81
C GLY A 6 -32.25 6.91 -2.87
N HIS A 7 -31.62 6.59 -1.74
CA HIS A 7 -30.26 6.09 -1.71
C HIS A 7 -30.27 4.60 -2.12
N ALA A 8 -29.21 4.18 -2.81
CA ALA A 8 -29.07 2.90 -3.51
C ALA A 8 -29.71 1.71 -2.76
N VAL A 9 -30.71 1.08 -3.39
CA VAL A 9 -31.32 -0.15 -2.87
C VAL A 9 -30.34 -1.29 -3.16
N THR A 10 -29.60 -1.72 -2.15
CA THR A 10 -28.79 -2.94 -2.23
C THR A 10 -29.73 -4.14 -2.36
N ARG A 11 -29.36 -5.13 -3.19
CA ARG A 11 -30.09 -6.41 -3.30
C ARG A 11 -30.21 -7.13 -1.95
N TRP A 12 -29.23 -6.90 -1.08
CA TRP A 12 -29.11 -7.49 0.25
C TRP A 12 -29.73 -6.56 1.30
N SER A 13 -30.39 -7.15 2.30
CA SER A 13 -30.85 -6.40 3.47
C SER A 13 -29.65 -5.75 4.15
N THR A 14 -29.83 -4.56 4.74
CA THR A 14 -28.81 -3.94 5.59
C THR A 14 -28.38 -4.82 6.76
N ASP A 15 -29.23 -5.78 7.15
CA ASP A 15 -28.99 -6.72 8.24
C ASP A 15 -28.07 -7.88 7.83
N GLU A 16 -27.89 -8.12 6.52
CA GLU A 16 -27.02 -9.17 5.97
C GLU A 16 -25.57 -8.68 5.76
N LEU A 17 -25.32 -7.38 5.83
CA LEU A 17 -23.99 -6.79 5.68
C LEU A 17 -23.31 -6.66 7.05
N ALA A 18 -21.99 -6.92 7.08
CA ALA A 18 -21.21 -6.69 8.29
C ALA A 18 -21.28 -5.19 8.68
N PRO A 19 -21.58 -4.85 9.94
CA PRO A 19 -21.72 -3.47 10.37
C PRO A 19 -20.37 -2.74 10.28
N VAL A 20 -20.38 -1.55 9.68
CA VAL A 20 -19.19 -0.69 9.64
C VAL A 20 -18.93 -0.15 11.05
N GLN A 21 -17.70 -0.32 11.53
CA GLN A 21 -17.32 0.14 12.86
C GLN A 21 -17.39 1.67 12.97
N THR A 22 -17.97 2.17 14.05
CA THR A 22 -18.21 3.61 14.28
C THR A 22 -16.95 4.47 14.25
N ARG A 23 -15.79 3.92 14.63
CA ARG A 23 -14.50 4.61 14.55
C ARG A 23 -14.10 5.05 13.14
N PHE A 24 -14.69 4.45 12.10
CA PHE A 24 -14.41 4.79 10.71
C PHE A 24 -15.48 5.67 10.08
N THR A 25 -16.65 5.82 10.71
CA THR A 25 -17.77 6.64 10.18
C THR A 25 -17.78 8.07 10.72
N ALA A 26 -16.93 8.38 11.70
CA ALA A 26 -16.85 9.71 12.31
C ALA A 26 -16.28 10.80 11.39
N ASP A 27 -15.37 10.44 10.47
CA ASP A 27 -14.74 11.39 9.54
C ASP A 27 -14.50 10.77 8.16
N LYS A 28 -14.63 11.61 7.13
CA LYS A 28 -14.47 11.22 5.72
C LYS A 28 -13.02 10.85 5.39
N ALA A 29 -12.03 11.49 5.99
CA ALA A 29 -10.62 11.12 5.75
C ALA A 29 -10.31 9.76 6.39
N LEU A 30 -10.77 9.53 7.63
CA LEU A 30 -10.69 8.21 8.28
C LEU A 30 -11.34 7.10 7.46
N MET A 31 -12.56 7.34 6.95
CA MET A 31 -13.24 6.36 6.09
C MET A 31 -12.47 6.10 4.79
N ARG A 32 -11.88 7.15 4.19
CA ARG A 32 -11.08 7.01 2.97
C ARG A 32 -9.85 6.16 3.20
N ASP A 33 -9.11 6.39 4.28
CA ASP A 33 -7.91 5.62 4.61
C ASP A 33 -8.26 4.16 4.92
N ARG A 34 -9.39 3.92 5.60
CA ARG A 34 -9.93 2.57 5.81
C ARG A 34 -10.20 1.84 4.49
N ILE A 35 -10.87 2.48 3.55
CA ILE A 35 -11.17 1.91 2.22
C ILE A 35 -9.89 1.61 1.45
N LYS A 36 -8.90 2.52 1.48
CA LYS A 36 -7.60 2.28 0.83
C LYS A 36 -6.89 1.07 1.42
N ASN A 37 -6.92 0.92 2.74
CA ASN A 37 -6.32 -0.23 3.41
C ASN A 37 -7.01 -1.54 3.03
N GLU A 38 -8.34 -1.60 3.06
CA GLU A 38 -9.08 -2.81 2.63
C GLU A 38 -8.76 -3.19 1.21
N ARG A 39 -8.79 -2.20 0.28
CA ARG A 39 -8.44 -2.46 -1.11
C ARG A 39 -7.04 -3.06 -1.26
N ASN A 40 -6.08 -2.63 -0.44
CA ASN A 40 -4.71 -3.17 -0.48
C ASN A 40 -4.61 -4.59 0.09
N VAL A 41 -5.38 -4.90 1.16
CA VAL A 41 -5.39 -6.23 1.77
C VAL A 41 -6.11 -7.23 0.86
N GLU A 42 -7.33 -6.89 0.43
CA GLU A 42 -8.20 -7.76 -0.38
C GLU A 42 -7.59 -8.06 -1.75
N LEU A 43 -7.03 -7.04 -2.42
CA LEU A 43 -6.43 -7.17 -3.76
C LEU A 43 -4.90 -7.27 -3.70
N SER A 44 -4.37 -7.75 -2.58
CA SER A 44 -2.94 -7.93 -2.42
C SER A 44 -2.41 -8.90 -3.48
N TRP A 45 -1.25 -8.58 -4.06
CA TRP A 45 -0.61 -9.38 -5.11
C TRP A 45 -1.34 -9.46 -6.47
N GLU A 46 -2.40 -8.68 -6.69
CA GLU A 46 -3.14 -8.63 -7.97
C GLU A 46 -2.72 -7.47 -8.90
N GLY A 47 -1.62 -6.77 -8.57
CA GLY A 47 -1.09 -5.66 -9.39
C GLY A 47 -1.83 -4.33 -9.24
N HIS A 48 -2.88 -4.26 -8.41
CA HIS A 48 -3.65 -3.02 -8.20
C HIS A 48 -2.89 -1.93 -7.45
N TYR A 49 -2.13 -2.32 -6.41
CA TYR A 49 -1.44 -1.38 -5.53
C TYR A 49 -0.52 -0.41 -6.29
N TYR A 50 0.14 -0.89 -7.37
CA TYR A 50 1.00 -0.07 -8.23
C TYR A 50 0.25 1.13 -8.81
N TYR A 51 -0.97 0.93 -9.32
CA TYR A 51 -1.77 1.99 -9.92
C TYR A 51 -2.50 2.83 -8.86
N ASP A 52 -2.89 2.21 -7.75
CA ASP A 52 -3.63 2.85 -6.67
C ASP A 52 -2.82 3.96 -5.98
N ILE A 53 -1.57 3.68 -5.59
CA ILE A 53 -0.71 4.70 -4.96
C ILE A 53 -0.38 5.85 -5.92
N ARG A 54 -0.39 5.58 -7.24
CA ARG A 54 -0.13 6.59 -8.27
C ARG A 54 -1.32 7.51 -8.47
N ARG A 55 -2.51 6.96 -8.70
CA ARG A 55 -3.73 7.75 -8.91
C ARG A 55 -4.15 8.53 -7.66
N TRP A 56 -3.84 8.04 -6.47
CA TRP A 56 -4.09 8.74 -5.22
C TRP A 56 -2.98 9.72 -4.82
N LYS A 57 -1.88 9.76 -5.57
CA LYS A 57 -0.67 10.54 -5.25
C LYS A 57 -0.06 10.22 -3.87
N ASP A 58 -0.23 8.99 -3.40
CA ASP A 58 0.33 8.50 -2.14
C ASP A 58 1.76 7.95 -2.30
N ALA A 59 2.21 7.69 -3.54
CA ALA A 59 3.50 7.08 -3.82
C ALA A 59 4.72 7.77 -3.14
N PRO A 60 4.84 9.12 -3.09
CA PRO A 60 5.92 9.77 -2.36
C PRO A 60 5.94 9.41 -0.88
N ARG A 61 4.78 9.24 -0.27
CA ARG A 61 4.67 8.88 1.15
C ARG A 61 4.92 7.39 1.38
N THR A 62 4.35 6.52 0.54
CA THR A 62 4.45 5.07 0.73
C THR A 62 5.80 4.50 0.29
N MET A 63 6.50 5.16 -0.63
CA MET A 63 7.78 4.70 -1.19
C MET A 63 9.00 5.52 -0.70
N ALA A 64 8.83 6.46 0.23
CA ALA A 64 9.95 7.21 0.84
C ALA A 64 10.62 6.47 2.01
N GLY A 65 9.89 5.57 2.70
CA GLY A 65 10.42 4.86 3.87
C GLY A 65 11.21 3.62 3.50
N PRO A 66 12.17 3.19 4.35
CA PRO A 66 12.88 1.95 4.11
C PRO A 66 11.90 0.77 4.19
N LEU A 67 11.96 -0.11 3.21
CA LEU A 67 11.36 -1.43 3.27
C LEU A 67 12.06 -2.22 4.37
N MET A 68 11.25 -2.77 5.27
CA MET A 68 11.71 -3.48 6.46
C MET A 68 11.57 -4.98 6.24
N GLY A 69 12.62 -5.73 6.57
CA GLY A 69 12.59 -7.19 6.67
C GLY A 69 12.45 -7.65 8.11
N ASN A 70 11.98 -8.88 8.29
CA ASN A 70 12.09 -9.59 9.57
C ASN A 70 13.20 -10.63 9.44
N MET A 71 14.26 -10.52 10.22
CA MET A 71 15.42 -11.40 10.17
C MET A 71 15.33 -12.41 11.32
N PRO A 72 15.01 -13.68 11.04
CA PRO A 72 15.06 -14.74 12.03
C PRO A 72 16.52 -15.17 12.27
N GLU A 73 16.93 -15.15 13.53
CA GLU A 73 18.20 -15.67 14.02
C GLU A 73 17.92 -16.91 14.88
N LYS A 74 18.53 -18.04 14.54
CA LYS A 74 18.44 -19.25 15.37
C LYS A 74 19.41 -19.10 16.54
N LEU A 75 18.88 -19.09 17.75
CA LEU A 75 19.68 -19.00 18.97
C LEU A 75 20.29 -20.37 19.29
N GLN A 76 21.51 -20.35 19.83
CA GLN A 76 22.18 -21.57 20.27
C GLN A 76 21.48 -22.14 21.51
N GLU A 77 21.17 -23.43 21.47
CA GLU A 77 20.53 -24.15 22.58
C GLU A 77 21.34 -23.99 23.87
N GLY A 78 20.65 -23.69 24.97
CA GLY A 78 21.26 -23.42 26.28
C GLY A 78 21.82 -22.00 26.47
N THR A 79 21.78 -21.13 25.46
CA THR A 79 22.28 -19.74 25.55
C THR A 79 21.16 -18.70 25.64
N TYR A 80 19.90 -19.11 25.48
CA TYR A 80 18.73 -18.23 25.49
C TYR A 80 17.71 -18.63 26.56
N ASP A 81 16.90 -17.67 27.01
CA ASP A 81 15.79 -17.92 27.91
C ASP A 81 14.59 -18.52 27.14
N PRO A 82 14.19 -19.79 27.40
CA PRO A 82 13.05 -20.41 26.74
C PRO A 82 11.71 -19.72 27.02
N ALA A 83 11.60 -18.93 28.12
CA ALA A 83 10.40 -18.15 28.39
C ALA A 83 10.25 -16.96 27.43
N VAL A 84 11.36 -16.38 26.97
CA VAL A 84 11.38 -15.26 26.02
C VAL A 84 11.37 -15.75 24.57
N TYR A 85 12.10 -16.84 24.29
CA TYR A 85 12.23 -17.42 22.95
C TYR A 85 11.82 -18.89 22.94
N PRO A 86 10.52 -19.20 23.05
CA PRO A 86 10.05 -20.59 23.15
C PRO A 86 10.36 -21.44 21.92
N THR A 87 10.49 -20.82 20.74
CA THR A 87 10.86 -21.51 19.49
C THR A 87 12.37 -21.52 19.23
N GLY A 88 13.18 -20.87 20.08
CA GLY A 88 14.61 -20.69 19.87
C GLY A 88 14.99 -19.73 18.75
N PHE A 89 14.02 -18.95 18.23
CA PHE A 89 14.26 -17.93 17.21
C PHE A 89 14.10 -16.53 17.77
N LYS A 90 15.08 -15.66 17.46
CA LYS A 90 14.98 -14.22 17.66
C LYS A 90 14.61 -13.55 16.35
N TYR A 91 13.59 -12.70 16.37
CA TYR A 91 13.14 -11.95 15.20
C TYR A 91 13.54 -10.49 15.35
N THR A 92 14.40 -10.00 14.47
CA THR A 92 14.82 -8.59 14.47
C THR A 92 14.30 -7.89 13.23
N ARG A 93 13.58 -6.78 13.41
CA ARG A 93 13.11 -5.95 12.30
C ARG A 93 14.23 -5.00 11.87
N LEU A 94 14.73 -5.17 10.66
CA LEU A 94 15.83 -4.37 10.11
C LEU A 94 15.44 -3.80 8.75
N PRO A 95 15.94 -2.61 8.37
CA PRO A 95 15.78 -2.14 7.00
C PRO A 95 16.51 -3.11 6.06
N LEU A 96 15.91 -3.36 4.88
CA LEU A 96 16.60 -4.07 3.81
C LEU A 96 17.81 -3.24 3.34
N SER A 97 18.75 -3.90 2.67
CA SER A 97 19.92 -3.25 2.08
C SER A 97 19.52 -2.18 1.05
N ASP A 98 20.36 -1.16 0.85
CA ASP A 98 20.06 0.02 0.02
C ASP A 98 19.69 -0.34 -1.43
N ASP A 99 20.26 -1.42 -1.98
CA ASP A 99 19.95 -1.95 -3.32
C ASP A 99 18.50 -2.44 -3.48
N ARG A 100 17.82 -2.72 -2.36
CA ARG A 100 16.42 -3.14 -2.35
C ARG A 100 15.45 -2.03 -1.96
N GLN A 101 15.96 -0.82 -1.71
CA GLN A 101 15.13 0.30 -1.30
C GLN A 101 14.51 1.00 -2.51
N CYS A 102 13.26 1.46 -2.33
CA CYS A 102 12.62 2.28 -3.36
C CYS A 102 13.07 3.74 -3.24
N ARG A 103 13.26 4.39 -4.39
CA ARG A 103 13.47 5.84 -4.47
C ARG A 103 12.38 6.42 -5.36
N TRP A 104 11.48 7.20 -4.78
CA TRP A 104 10.39 7.85 -5.50
C TRP A 104 10.72 9.29 -5.88
N TYR A 105 10.27 9.71 -7.06
CA TYR A 105 10.24 11.09 -7.51
C TYR A 105 9.14 11.25 -8.56
N ASP A 106 8.68 12.48 -8.80
CA ASP A 106 7.40 12.74 -9.50
C ASP A 106 7.36 12.24 -10.95
N ALA A 107 8.50 12.15 -11.65
CA ALA A 107 8.56 11.53 -12.97
C ALA A 107 7.98 10.09 -12.99
N LYS A 108 8.06 9.37 -11.86
CA LYS A 108 7.62 7.96 -11.71
C LYS A 108 6.11 7.75 -11.72
N TYR A 109 5.32 8.83 -11.77
CA TYR A 109 3.89 8.72 -12.02
C TYR A 109 3.58 8.25 -13.44
N TYR A 110 4.45 8.54 -14.41
CA TYR A 110 4.26 8.21 -15.81
C TYR A 110 5.21 7.10 -16.23
N LEU A 111 4.81 6.26 -17.19
CA LEU A 111 5.70 5.25 -17.74
C LEU A 111 6.70 5.91 -18.68
N PRO A 112 8.01 5.61 -18.58
CA PRO A 112 9.00 6.18 -19.47
C PRO A 112 8.85 5.60 -20.87
N PHE A 113 9.19 6.41 -21.88
CA PHE A 113 9.36 5.92 -23.24
C PHE A 113 10.69 5.18 -23.36
N THR A 114 10.78 4.25 -24.32
CA THR A 114 12.06 3.63 -24.64
C THR A 114 13.00 4.69 -25.23
N SER A 115 14.30 4.58 -24.95
CA SER A 115 15.30 5.55 -25.44
C SER A 115 15.33 5.65 -26.98
N ALA A 116 14.94 4.58 -27.67
CA ALA A 116 14.86 4.54 -29.14
C ALA A 116 13.65 5.33 -29.68
N ASP A 117 12.55 5.38 -28.93
CA ASP A 117 11.33 6.10 -29.34
C ASP A 117 11.36 7.57 -28.96
N TYR A 118 12.18 7.95 -27.97
CA TYR A 118 12.34 9.32 -27.51
C TYR A 118 12.57 10.33 -28.65
N TYR A 119 13.46 10.00 -29.58
CA TYR A 119 13.83 10.89 -30.69
C TYR A 119 12.85 10.86 -31.87
N LYS A 120 11.86 9.95 -31.88
CA LYS A 120 10.89 9.84 -32.98
C LYS A 120 9.81 10.92 -32.88
N MET A 121 9.50 11.39 -31.68
CA MET A 121 8.43 12.36 -31.43
C MET A 121 8.98 13.78 -31.32
N LYS A 122 9.14 14.46 -32.46
CA LYS A 122 9.79 15.79 -32.53
C LYS A 122 9.07 16.92 -31.79
N ASN A 123 7.76 16.79 -31.57
CA ASN A 123 6.93 17.84 -30.94
C ASN A 123 6.52 17.51 -29.50
N PHE A 124 7.01 16.40 -28.94
CA PHE A 124 6.63 15.94 -27.62
C PHE A 124 7.74 16.23 -26.61
N ASP A 125 7.41 16.93 -25.52
CA ASP A 125 8.30 17.09 -24.36
C ASP A 125 7.96 16.03 -23.29
N PRO A 126 8.81 15.01 -23.09
CA PRO A 126 8.58 13.95 -22.11
C PRO A 126 8.83 14.37 -20.66
N GLY A 127 9.37 15.57 -20.40
CA GLY A 127 9.75 16.00 -19.06
C GLY A 127 10.89 15.16 -18.46
N GLN A 128 10.95 15.08 -17.12
CA GLN A 128 11.97 14.30 -16.41
C GLN A 128 11.79 12.80 -16.68
N VAL A 129 12.85 12.14 -17.15
CA VAL A 129 12.88 10.69 -17.43
C VAL A 129 13.38 9.91 -16.21
N TRP A 130 12.96 8.64 -16.09
CA TRP A 130 13.35 7.72 -15.01
C TRP A 130 13.53 6.28 -15.47
#